data_AF-A0A5P2W9D7-F1
#
_entry.id   AF-A0A5P2W9D7-F1
#
_cell.length_a   1.000
_cell.length_b   1.000
_cell.length_c   1.000
_cell.angle_alpha   90.00
_cell.angle_beta   90.00
_cell.angle_gamma   90.00
#
_symmetry.space_group_name_H-M   'P 1'
#
loop_
_entity.id
_entity.type
_entity.pdbx_description
1 polymer ?
#
loop_
_entity_poly.entity_id
_entity_poly.type
_entity_poly.pdbx_seq_one_letter_code
_entity_poly.pdbx_strand_id
1 'polypeptide(L)'
;MSGVGELDRPGTPGGPDGWPPAPAGSGSRTRAASSRRGVADPVKVLMHRHRALCERAVDPLEIAAGLEAHGLTDRTAARFRHRDVFSLAEEMYARVPRDADRPPASAAPQAPREPRAGVLLALLPGVLCLATVLGLRFTEDRLRLAVAALGVLAVALGLRTALRHGPLRAPAGSFGVPTRTCWLIAWALFGDRVLREGLGNGADGPWHPATVSALALALACVPAVWCARLFSLGARRRLATSRGLKEFASSTTPLLLGVFGLFLCALGGLLALCGALLGEPAVYAGAGALGALLLLARLLTAHGFAHAPAVALGVAATAEATALVTVFAGRLPGCSVLATPVRALAGSWGTDAVPALACASAALALLIHATRTLTRASAHALPPGSP
;
A
#
# COMPACT_ATOMS: atom_id res chain seq x y z
N MET A 1 40.49 60.62 -18.40
CA MET A 1 39.78 60.57 -17.10
C MET A 1 38.92 59.31 -17.13
N SER A 2 39.53 58.15 -16.82
CA SER A 2 39.37 57.39 -15.55
C SER A 2 38.17 56.43 -15.65
N GLY A 3 38.22 55.10 -15.52
CA GLY A 3 39.25 54.07 -15.35
C GLY A 3 38.64 52.72 -15.85
N VAL A 4 39.40 51.78 -16.44
CA VAL A 4 40.09 50.63 -15.80
C VAL A 4 39.18 49.86 -14.81
N GLY A 5 38.94 48.55 -14.91
CA GLY A 5 39.57 47.53 -15.75
C GLY A 5 38.89 46.16 -15.65
N GLU A 6 39.31 45.33 -16.60
CA GLU A 6 39.43 43.86 -16.64
C GLU A 6 38.61 42.97 -15.71
N LEU A 7 37.95 42.01 -16.37
CA LEU A 7 37.39 40.78 -15.84
C LEU A 7 38.46 39.94 -15.13
N ASP A 8 38.18 39.50 -13.89
CA ASP A 8 38.86 38.35 -13.30
C ASP A 8 37.85 37.37 -12.68
N ARG A 9 38.00 36.10 -13.04
CA ARG A 9 37.16 34.99 -12.59
C ARG A 9 37.78 34.42 -11.31
N PRO A 10 36.99 34.10 -10.27
CA PRO A 10 37.54 33.56 -9.03
C PRO A 10 38.12 32.15 -9.22
N GLY A 11 39.42 32.05 -8.96
CA GLY A 11 40.19 30.80 -8.93
C GLY A 11 39.78 29.87 -7.79
N THR A 12 39.86 28.58 -8.11
CA THR A 12 39.83 27.42 -7.23
C THR A 12 41.02 27.40 -6.26
N PRO A 13 40.82 27.24 -4.94
CA PRO A 13 41.92 27.01 -4.01
C PRO A 13 42.34 25.53 -3.99
N GLY A 14 43.57 25.31 -4.47
CA GLY A 14 44.65 24.52 -3.85
C GLY A 14 44.31 23.20 -3.17
N GLY A 15 44.60 22.10 -3.88
CA GLY A 15 44.95 20.83 -3.25
C GLY A 15 46.37 20.87 -2.69
N PRO A 16 46.67 20.20 -1.58
CA PRO A 16 48.05 20.04 -1.12
C PRO A 16 48.74 18.90 -1.87
N ASP A 17 49.81 19.30 -2.56
CA ASP A 17 50.81 18.48 -3.23
C ASP A 17 51.57 17.52 -2.29
N GLY A 18 52.11 16.48 -2.91
CA GLY A 18 53.55 16.23 -2.81
C GLY A 18 54.00 15.35 -1.66
N TRP A 19 53.93 14.03 -1.87
CA TRP A 19 54.73 13.06 -1.13
C TRP A 19 56.24 13.29 -1.39
N PRO A 20 57.10 13.36 -0.36
CA PRO A 20 58.54 13.58 -0.53
C PRO A 20 59.28 12.32 -1.05
N PRO A 21 60.43 12.45 -1.72
CA PRO A 21 61.13 11.35 -2.36
C PRO A 21 61.78 10.38 -1.36
N ALA A 22 61.89 9.12 -1.78
CA ALA A 22 62.50 8.03 -1.02
C ALA A 22 64.03 8.13 -0.94
N PRO A 23 64.66 7.77 0.19
CA PRO A 23 66.07 7.43 0.23
C PRO A 23 66.26 5.90 0.10
N ALA A 24 67.16 5.50 -0.79
CA ALA A 24 67.73 4.17 -0.80
C ALA A 24 68.81 4.07 0.30
N GLY A 25 68.68 3.06 1.16
CA GLY A 25 69.67 2.73 2.18
C GLY A 25 69.40 1.34 2.74
N SER A 26 70.30 0.41 2.44
CA SER A 26 70.33 -0.95 2.97
C SER A 26 70.78 -0.95 4.44
N GLY A 27 70.10 -1.72 5.29
CA GLY A 27 70.49 -1.85 6.70
C GLY A 27 69.49 -2.64 7.55
N SER A 28 69.86 -3.88 7.84
CA SER A 28 69.25 -4.90 8.71
C SER A 28 68.41 -4.48 9.93
N ARG A 29 67.40 -5.34 10.22
CA ARG A 29 66.79 -5.67 11.53
C ARG A 29 66.07 -4.48 12.21
N THR A 30 64.75 -4.51 12.36
CA THR A 30 64.06 -5.36 13.35
C THR A 30 62.55 -5.30 13.04
N ARG A 31 61.85 -6.43 13.14
CA ARG A 31 60.37 -6.49 13.17
C ARG A 31 59.86 -5.63 14.32
N ALA A 32 59.61 -4.35 14.07
CA ALA A 32 58.81 -3.53 14.96
C ALA A 32 57.35 -3.78 14.56
N ALA A 33 56.72 -4.67 15.31
CA ALA A 33 55.28 -4.82 15.33
C ALA A 33 54.66 -3.43 15.45
N SER A 34 54.04 -2.96 14.37
CA SER A 34 53.13 -1.82 14.45
C SER A 34 51.99 -2.28 15.35
N SER A 35 52.08 -1.84 16.61
CA SER A 35 51.02 -1.89 17.58
C SER A 35 49.78 -1.25 16.94
N ARG A 36 48.89 -2.11 16.43
CA ARG A 36 47.53 -1.75 16.04
C ARG A 36 46.84 -1.27 17.30
N ARG A 37 46.97 0.02 17.62
CA ARG A 37 46.00 0.74 18.45
C ARG A 37 44.63 0.40 17.87
N GLY A 38 43.82 -0.29 18.67
CA GLY A 38 42.59 -0.93 18.23
C GLY A 38 41.70 0.03 17.47
N VAL A 39 41.60 -0.17 16.16
CA VAL A 39 40.44 0.31 15.41
C VAL A 39 39.26 -0.37 16.07
N ALA A 40 38.44 0.39 16.80
CA ALA A 40 37.24 -0.13 17.42
C ALA A 40 36.48 -0.94 16.37
N ASP A 41 36.11 -2.16 16.72
CA ASP A 41 35.36 -3.04 15.82
C ASP A 41 34.13 -2.27 15.29
N PRO A 42 34.08 -1.97 13.97
CA PRO A 42 33.07 -1.07 13.41
C PRO A 42 31.66 -1.64 13.60
N VAL A 43 31.52 -2.97 13.63
CA VAL A 43 30.24 -3.64 13.90
C VAL A 43 29.84 -3.44 15.36
N LYS A 44 30.78 -3.49 16.31
CA LYS A 44 30.49 -3.22 17.73
C LYS A 44 30.01 -1.79 17.97
N VAL A 45 30.59 -0.81 17.29
CA VAL A 45 30.13 0.60 17.33
C VAL A 45 28.72 0.72 16.75
N LEU A 46 28.43 0.03 15.64
CA LEU A 46 27.10 0.02 15.03
C LEU A 46 26.06 -0.65 15.95
N MET A 47 26.38 -1.77 16.57
CA MET A 47 25.53 -2.44 17.55
C MET A 47 25.23 -1.54 18.75
N HIS A 48 26.19 -0.73 19.20
CA HIS A 48 25.95 0.22 20.28
C HIS A 48 24.94 1.32 19.87
N ARG A 49 25.05 1.84 18.64
CA ARG A 49 24.11 2.83 18.09
C ARG A 49 22.70 2.24 17.91
N HIS A 50 22.59 0.98 17.51
CA HIS A 50 21.32 0.29 17.28
C HIS A 50 20.98 -0.72 18.38
N ARG A 51 21.42 -0.46 19.63
CA ARG A 51 21.30 -1.41 20.75
C ARG A 51 19.86 -1.88 20.97
N ALA A 52 18.90 -0.95 21.01
CA ALA A 52 17.49 -1.26 21.21
C ALA A 52 16.86 -2.08 20.06
N LEU A 53 17.45 -2.06 18.86
CA LEU A 53 17.06 -2.93 17.75
C LEU A 53 17.61 -4.34 17.99
N CYS A 54 18.90 -4.46 18.29
CA CYS A 54 19.59 -5.74 18.50
C CYS A 54 19.04 -6.52 19.71
N GLU A 55 18.68 -5.84 20.80
CA GLU A 55 18.15 -6.47 22.02
C GLU A 55 16.72 -7.00 21.86
N ARG A 56 15.91 -6.37 21.02
CA ARG A 56 14.50 -6.78 20.79
C ARG A 56 14.34 -7.78 19.65
N ALA A 57 15.31 -7.86 18.75
CA ALA A 57 15.18 -8.65 17.54
C ALA A 57 15.16 -10.16 17.83
N VAL A 58 14.09 -10.81 17.37
CA VAL A 58 13.88 -12.27 17.50
C VAL A 58 14.56 -13.04 16.36
N ASP A 59 14.83 -12.37 15.23
CA ASP A 59 15.54 -12.94 14.10
C ASP A 59 16.46 -11.92 13.39
N PRO A 60 17.43 -12.38 12.56
CA PRO A 60 18.31 -11.49 11.79
C PRO A 60 17.59 -10.56 10.80
N LEU A 61 16.42 -10.94 10.28
CA LEU A 61 15.66 -10.14 9.32
C LEU A 61 15.08 -8.89 9.98
N GLU A 62 14.68 -8.96 11.25
CA GLU A 62 14.26 -7.77 12.02
C GLU A 62 15.41 -6.77 12.19
N ILE A 63 16.65 -7.26 12.39
CA ILE A 63 17.83 -6.41 12.40
C ILE A 63 18.06 -5.81 11.01
N ALA A 64 18.03 -6.60 9.94
CA ALA A 64 18.23 -6.10 8.57
C ALA A 64 17.20 -5.03 8.19
N ALA A 65 15.93 -5.28 8.50
CA ALA A 65 14.83 -4.38 8.25
C ALA A 65 14.94 -3.08 9.08
N GLY A 66 15.36 -3.20 10.34
CA GLY A 66 15.66 -2.05 11.19
C GLY A 66 16.84 -1.23 10.66
N LEU A 67 17.92 -1.86 10.21
CA LEU A 67 19.07 -1.17 9.62
C LEU A 67 18.67 -0.42 8.33
N GLU A 68 17.86 -1.04 7.46
CA GLU A 68 17.33 -0.37 6.26
C GLU A 68 16.45 0.84 6.62
N ALA A 69 15.60 0.73 7.65
CA ALA A 69 14.77 1.83 8.13
C ALA A 69 15.60 3.02 8.65
N HIS A 70 16.81 2.76 9.17
CA HIS A 70 17.77 3.79 9.56
C HIS A 70 18.70 4.23 8.42
N GLY A 71 18.42 3.82 7.18
CA GLY A 71 19.11 4.26 5.97
C GLY A 71 20.37 3.46 5.60
N LEU A 72 20.63 2.31 6.24
CA LEU A 72 21.72 1.44 5.79
C LEU A 72 21.32 0.70 4.50
N THR A 73 22.26 0.67 3.57
CA THR A 73 22.11 -0.02 2.27
C THR A 73 23.19 -1.07 2.11
N ASP A 74 23.08 -1.96 1.11
CA ASP A 74 24.10 -2.97 0.81
C ASP A 74 25.49 -2.33 0.58
N ARG A 75 25.52 -1.12 0.00
CA ARG A 75 26.76 -0.34 -0.20
C ARG A 75 27.34 0.17 1.13
N THR A 76 26.48 0.50 2.09
CA THR A 76 26.90 0.91 3.44
C THR A 76 27.42 -0.30 4.21
N ALA A 77 26.79 -1.48 4.07
CA ALA A 77 27.22 -2.74 4.70
C ALA A 77 28.64 -3.15 4.28
N ALA A 78 29.03 -2.90 3.02
CA ALA A 78 30.39 -3.13 2.53
C ALA A 78 31.47 -2.37 3.33
N ARG A 79 31.14 -1.21 3.92
CA ARG A 79 32.06 -0.46 4.79
C ARG A 79 32.33 -1.17 6.12
N PHE A 80 31.40 -2.02 6.56
CA PHE A 80 31.55 -2.89 7.72
C PHE A 80 32.17 -4.25 7.37
N ARG A 81 32.68 -4.43 6.14
CA ARG A 81 33.23 -5.69 5.60
C ARG A 81 32.22 -6.83 5.48
N HIS A 82 30.93 -6.51 5.35
CA HIS A 82 29.88 -7.48 5.02
C HIS A 82 29.39 -7.27 3.60
N ARG A 83 29.00 -8.35 2.91
CA ARG A 83 28.57 -8.32 1.51
C ARG A 83 27.31 -7.46 1.30
N ASP A 84 26.39 -7.49 2.27
CA ASP A 84 25.05 -6.91 2.19
C ASP A 84 24.48 -6.69 3.60
N VAL A 85 23.31 -6.02 3.68
CA VAL A 85 22.66 -5.70 4.96
C VAL A 85 22.20 -6.95 5.70
N PHE A 86 21.84 -8.04 5.01
CA PHE A 86 21.41 -9.29 5.64
C PHE A 86 22.59 -9.98 6.32
N SER A 87 23.72 -10.11 5.64
CA SER A 87 24.97 -10.64 6.18
C SER A 87 25.46 -9.85 7.39
N LEU A 88 25.34 -8.51 7.35
CA LEU A 88 25.67 -7.65 8.49
C LEU A 88 24.71 -7.87 9.67
N ALA A 89 23.42 -8.04 9.38
CA ALA A 89 22.40 -8.28 10.39
C ALA A 89 22.55 -9.66 11.05
N GLU A 90 22.91 -10.70 10.30
CA GLU A 90 23.25 -12.02 10.83
C GLU A 90 24.45 -11.96 11.79
N GLU A 91 25.50 -11.24 11.41
CA GLU A 91 26.67 -11.04 12.29
C GLU A 91 26.28 -10.28 13.56
N MET A 92 25.49 -9.20 13.44
CA MET A 92 24.99 -8.44 14.59
C MET A 92 24.09 -9.31 15.48
N TYR A 93 23.25 -10.16 14.89
CA TYR A 93 22.40 -11.10 15.61
C TYR A 93 23.25 -12.12 16.38
N ALA A 94 24.22 -12.76 15.72
CA ALA A 94 25.08 -13.78 16.34
C ALA A 94 25.90 -13.27 17.54
N ARG A 95 26.24 -11.97 17.54
CA ARG A 95 27.02 -11.33 18.61
C ARG A 95 26.23 -10.91 19.84
N VAL A 96 24.90 -10.87 19.77
CA VAL A 96 24.07 -10.59 20.95
C VAL A 96 24.02 -11.86 21.80
N PRO A 97 24.53 -11.85 23.05
CA PRO A 97 24.42 -13.01 23.93
C PRO A 97 22.94 -13.24 24.22
N ARG A 98 22.38 -14.28 23.62
CA ARG A 98 21.06 -14.81 23.93
C ARG A 98 21.29 -16.02 24.82
N ASP A 99 20.64 -16.09 25.98
CA ASP A 99 20.73 -17.25 26.86
C ASP A 99 20.41 -18.51 26.07
N ALA A 100 21.46 -19.29 25.75
CA ALA A 100 21.35 -20.53 25.00
C ALA A 100 20.56 -21.61 25.78
N ASP A 101 20.27 -21.36 27.06
CA ASP A 101 19.55 -22.23 27.97
C ASP A 101 18.11 -21.77 28.27
N ARG A 102 17.57 -20.78 27.56
CA ARG A 102 16.11 -20.65 27.57
C ARG A 102 15.61 -21.85 26.75
N PRO A 103 14.95 -22.87 27.35
CA PRO A 103 14.29 -23.90 26.55
C PRO A 103 13.46 -23.15 25.51
N PRO A 104 13.42 -23.60 24.24
CA PRO A 104 12.70 -22.88 23.20
C PRO A 104 11.37 -22.54 23.80
N ALA A 105 11.12 -21.24 24.04
CA ALA A 105 9.88 -20.84 24.64
C ALA A 105 8.88 -21.37 23.65
N SER A 106 8.17 -22.42 24.05
CA SER A 106 7.14 -23.03 23.22
C SER A 106 5.94 -22.09 23.26
N ALA A 107 6.17 -20.82 22.93
CA ALA A 107 5.34 -20.16 21.96
C ALA A 107 5.59 -20.86 20.62
N ALA A 108 5.14 -22.12 20.52
CA ALA A 108 4.49 -22.52 19.29
C ALA A 108 3.59 -21.33 18.94
N PRO A 109 3.80 -20.63 17.81
CA PRO A 109 2.87 -19.60 17.39
C PRO A 109 1.52 -20.28 17.48
N GLN A 110 0.63 -19.77 18.35
CA GLN A 110 -0.70 -20.37 18.56
C GLN A 110 -1.18 -20.75 17.18
N ALA A 111 -1.26 -22.06 16.92
CA ALA A 111 -1.47 -22.59 15.58
C ALA A 111 -2.57 -21.72 14.95
N PRO A 112 -2.32 -21.07 13.80
CA PRO A 112 -3.20 -20.04 13.29
C PRO A 112 -4.63 -20.57 13.37
N ARG A 113 -5.46 -19.93 14.22
CA ARG A 113 -6.89 -20.23 14.33
C ARG A 113 -7.38 -20.48 12.91
N GLU A 114 -7.93 -21.66 12.69
CA GLU A 114 -7.94 -22.37 11.40
C GLU A 114 -8.01 -21.45 10.16
N PRO A 115 -7.25 -21.74 9.08
CA PRO A 115 -7.35 -21.04 7.79
C PRO A 115 -8.81 -20.83 7.32
N ARG A 116 -9.71 -21.75 7.72
CA ARG A 116 -11.16 -21.71 7.49
C ARG A 116 -11.85 -20.48 8.07
N ALA A 117 -11.52 -20.05 9.28
CA ALA A 117 -12.17 -18.89 9.90
C ALA A 117 -11.95 -17.62 9.08
N GLY A 118 -10.74 -17.43 8.55
CA GLY A 118 -10.43 -16.28 7.70
C GLY A 118 -11.07 -16.32 6.30
N VAL A 119 -11.29 -17.51 5.73
CA VAL A 119 -12.03 -17.66 4.46
C VAL A 119 -13.52 -17.40 4.67
N LEU A 120 -14.10 -17.95 5.75
CA LEU A 120 -15.50 -17.73 6.10
C LEU A 120 -15.79 -16.24 6.37
N LEU A 121 -14.88 -15.56 7.07
CA LEU A 121 -14.95 -14.13 7.31
C LEU A 121 -14.83 -13.31 6.00
N ALA A 122 -14.02 -13.76 5.03
CA ALA A 122 -13.88 -13.07 3.74
C ALA A 122 -15.11 -13.23 2.83
N LEU A 123 -15.88 -14.32 2.99
CA LEU A 123 -17.11 -14.59 2.24
C LEU A 123 -18.32 -13.81 2.78
N LEU A 124 -18.32 -13.49 4.09
CA LEU A 124 -19.42 -12.81 4.79
C LEU A 124 -19.96 -11.55 4.06
N PRO A 125 -19.15 -10.57 3.62
CA PRO A 125 -19.67 -9.39 2.92
C PRO A 125 -20.36 -9.73 1.60
N GLY A 126 -19.84 -10.70 0.85
CA GLY A 126 -20.44 -11.17 -0.40
C GLY A 126 -21.79 -11.85 -0.19
N VAL A 127 -21.88 -12.73 0.82
CA VAL A 127 -23.14 -13.42 1.16
C VAL A 127 -24.20 -12.44 1.64
N LEU A 128 -23.84 -11.48 2.50
CA LEU A 128 -24.77 -10.46 2.98
C LEU A 128 -25.23 -9.52 1.85
N CYS A 129 -24.35 -9.21 0.91
CA CYS A 129 -24.71 -8.41 -0.27
C CYS A 129 -25.65 -9.18 -1.21
N LEU A 130 -25.39 -10.48 -1.44
CA LEU A 130 -26.28 -11.33 -2.23
C LEU A 130 -27.66 -11.46 -1.58
N ALA A 131 -27.71 -11.72 -0.28
CA ALA A 131 -28.96 -11.84 0.48
C ALA A 131 -29.79 -10.55 0.43
N THR A 132 -29.14 -9.39 0.41
CA THR A 132 -29.81 -8.08 0.34
C THR A 132 -30.28 -7.74 -1.06
N VAL A 133 -29.52 -8.09 -2.11
CA VAL A 133 -29.99 -7.99 -3.50
C VAL A 133 -31.20 -8.91 -3.72
N LEU A 134 -31.17 -10.15 -3.23
CA LEU A 134 -32.32 -11.06 -3.29
C LEU A 134 -33.50 -10.50 -2.50
N GLY A 135 -33.28 -10.06 -1.26
CA GLY A 135 -34.33 -9.46 -0.43
C GLY A 135 -35.01 -8.28 -1.10
N LEU A 136 -34.24 -7.39 -1.74
CA LEU A 136 -34.76 -6.24 -2.50
C LEU A 136 -35.54 -6.62 -3.75
N ARG A 137 -35.30 -7.80 -4.35
CA ARG A 137 -36.08 -8.31 -5.48
C ARG A 137 -37.43 -8.89 -5.04
N PHE A 138 -37.56 -9.31 -3.79
CA PHE A 138 -38.76 -9.94 -3.24
C PHE A 138 -39.59 -9.04 -2.30
N THR A 139 -39.15 -7.81 -2.01
CA THR A 139 -39.88 -6.88 -1.12
C THR A 139 -40.63 -5.79 -1.86
N GLU A 140 -41.87 -5.55 -1.41
CA GLU A 140 -42.73 -4.44 -1.85
C GLU A 140 -42.21 -3.06 -1.39
N ASP A 141 -42.64 -1.99 -2.07
CA ASP A 141 -42.05 -0.64 -2.01
C ASP A 141 -41.90 -0.05 -0.60
N ARG A 142 -42.80 -0.38 0.33
CA ARG A 142 -42.78 0.19 1.69
C ARG A 142 -41.69 -0.40 2.58
N LEU A 143 -41.29 -1.67 2.35
CA LEU A 143 -40.22 -2.33 3.12
C LEU A 143 -38.84 -2.21 2.45
N ARG A 144 -38.81 -1.82 1.18
CA ARG A 144 -37.61 -1.76 0.34
C ARG A 144 -36.51 -0.88 0.94
N LEU A 145 -36.86 0.27 1.52
CA LEU A 145 -35.92 1.17 2.19
C LEU A 145 -35.34 0.56 3.47
N ALA A 146 -36.15 -0.13 4.27
CA ALA A 146 -35.69 -0.79 5.49
C ALA A 146 -34.74 -1.96 5.17
N VAL A 147 -35.07 -2.77 4.16
CA VAL A 147 -34.21 -3.87 3.68
C VAL A 147 -32.91 -3.34 3.09
N ALA A 148 -32.95 -2.24 2.33
CA ALA A 148 -31.74 -1.60 1.82
C ALA A 148 -30.84 -1.09 2.96
N ALA A 149 -31.40 -0.37 3.93
CA ALA A 149 -30.65 0.17 5.07
C ALA A 149 -30.02 -0.93 5.92
N LEU A 150 -30.80 -1.96 6.26
CA LEU A 150 -30.33 -3.11 7.04
C LEU A 150 -29.27 -3.90 6.27
N GLY A 151 -29.44 -4.01 4.95
CA GLY A 151 -28.45 -4.65 4.09
C GLY A 151 -27.12 -3.92 4.00
N VAL A 152 -27.15 -2.61 3.83
CA VAL A 152 -25.95 -1.76 3.86
C VAL A 152 -25.23 -1.90 5.21
N LEU A 153 -25.98 -1.88 6.32
CA LEU A 153 -25.41 -2.09 7.66
C LEU A 153 -24.76 -3.46 7.81
N ALA A 154 -25.44 -4.52 7.35
CA ALA A 154 -24.92 -5.88 7.41
C ALA A 154 -23.63 -6.05 6.60
N VAL A 155 -23.60 -5.55 5.35
CA VAL A 155 -22.41 -5.58 4.49
C VAL A 155 -21.27 -4.76 5.11
N ALA A 156 -21.55 -3.58 5.65
CA ALA A 156 -20.55 -2.74 6.32
C ALA A 156 -19.95 -3.41 7.55
N LEU A 157 -20.77 -4.08 8.36
CA LEU A 157 -20.32 -4.86 9.52
C LEU A 157 -19.49 -6.06 9.10
N GLY A 158 -19.94 -6.82 8.09
CA GLY A 158 -19.22 -7.98 7.56
C GLY A 158 -17.87 -7.62 6.94
N LEU A 159 -17.82 -6.49 6.23
CA LEU A 159 -16.57 -5.93 5.71
C LEU A 159 -15.63 -5.51 6.85
N ARG A 160 -16.17 -4.84 7.88
CA ARG A 160 -15.39 -4.41 9.05
C ARG A 160 -14.82 -5.60 9.82
N THR A 161 -15.57 -6.70 9.98
CA THR A 161 -15.09 -7.92 10.64
C THR A 161 -14.01 -8.61 9.80
N ALA A 162 -14.22 -8.76 8.49
CA ALA A 162 -13.25 -9.35 7.57
C ALA A 162 -11.91 -8.58 7.56
N LEU A 163 -11.98 -7.25 7.50
CA LEU A 163 -10.82 -6.37 7.47
C LEU A 163 -10.11 -6.23 8.83
N ARG A 164 -10.79 -6.51 9.94
CA ARG A 164 -10.19 -6.49 11.30
C ARG A 164 -9.45 -7.77 11.66
N HIS A 165 -9.92 -8.92 11.17
CA HIS A 165 -9.37 -10.24 11.52
C HIS A 165 -8.51 -10.84 10.40
N GLY A 166 -8.50 -10.21 9.21
CA GLY A 166 -7.75 -10.66 8.06
C GLY A 166 -6.30 -10.15 7.99
N PRO A 167 -5.53 -10.61 6.99
CA PRO A 167 -4.16 -10.15 6.69
C PRO A 167 -4.09 -8.67 6.28
N LEU A 168 -5.24 -8.04 6.05
CA LEU A 168 -5.41 -6.63 5.71
C LEU A 168 -5.74 -5.76 6.94
N ARG A 169 -5.37 -6.21 8.14
CA ARG A 169 -5.61 -5.46 9.38
C ARG A 169 -4.76 -4.19 9.39
N ALA A 170 -5.41 -3.04 9.41
CA ALA A 170 -4.74 -1.77 9.62
C ALA A 170 -4.42 -1.57 11.12
N PRO A 171 -3.26 -0.99 11.46
CA PRO A 171 -2.95 -0.56 12.82
C PRO A 171 -4.01 0.41 13.36
N ALA A 172 -4.24 0.39 14.69
CA ALA A 172 -5.14 1.34 15.33
C ALA A 172 -4.60 2.78 15.14
N GLY A 173 -5.46 3.73 14.71
CA GLY A 173 -5.07 5.14 14.50
C GLY A 173 -5.19 5.66 13.07
N SER A 174 -5.75 4.90 12.12
CA SER A 174 -6.04 5.41 10.77
C SER A 174 -7.30 6.31 10.77
N PHE A 175 -7.13 7.56 11.19
CA PHE A 175 -8.21 8.55 11.20
C PHE A 175 -8.58 8.99 9.76
N GLY A 176 -9.87 9.01 9.44
CA GLY A 176 -10.41 9.55 8.19
C GLY A 176 -10.41 8.63 6.95
N VAL A 177 -9.67 7.50 6.96
CA VAL A 177 -9.79 6.47 5.91
C VAL A 177 -11.19 5.85 5.82
N PRO A 178 -11.86 5.44 6.91
CA PRO A 178 -13.16 4.77 6.80
C PRO A 178 -14.24 5.70 6.22
N THR A 179 -14.23 6.99 6.58
CA THR A 179 -15.19 7.98 6.07
C THR A 179 -15.03 8.18 4.56
N ARG A 180 -13.79 8.32 4.07
CA ARG A 180 -13.49 8.49 2.64
C ARG A 180 -13.82 7.23 1.84
N THR A 181 -13.48 6.05 2.36
CA THR A 181 -13.88 4.77 1.76
C THR A 181 -15.40 4.64 1.68
N CYS A 182 -16.13 5.02 2.73
CA CYS A 182 -17.59 5.02 2.74
C CYS A 182 -18.17 5.97 1.68
N TRP A 183 -17.60 7.17 1.53
CA TRP A 183 -17.99 8.12 0.49
C TRP A 183 -17.79 7.56 -0.91
N LEU A 184 -16.62 7.01 -1.23
CA LEU A 184 -16.32 6.41 -2.54
C LEU A 184 -17.23 5.22 -2.87
N ILE A 185 -17.53 4.39 -1.87
CA ILE A 185 -18.50 3.29 -2.04
C ILE A 185 -19.89 3.85 -2.28
N ALA A 186 -20.33 4.85 -1.51
CA ALA A 186 -21.62 5.50 -1.72
C ALA A 186 -21.70 6.12 -3.12
N TRP A 187 -20.63 6.75 -3.59
CA TRP A 187 -20.55 7.29 -4.93
C TRP A 187 -20.64 6.21 -6.02
N ALA A 188 -19.91 5.10 -5.90
CA ALA A 188 -20.01 4.02 -6.87
C ALA A 188 -21.41 3.40 -6.95
N LEU A 189 -22.20 3.49 -5.87
CA LEU A 189 -23.56 2.96 -5.80
C LEU A 189 -24.62 3.94 -6.32
N PHE A 190 -24.45 5.24 -6.03
CA PHE A 190 -25.48 6.26 -6.24
C PHE A 190 -25.05 7.42 -7.14
N GLY A 191 -23.75 7.69 -7.25
CA GLY A 191 -23.17 8.86 -7.91
C GLY A 191 -23.48 8.96 -9.39
N ASP A 192 -23.41 7.86 -10.15
CA ASP A 192 -23.73 7.86 -11.59
C ASP A 192 -25.19 8.27 -11.87
N ARG A 193 -26.12 7.83 -11.02
CA ARG A 193 -27.55 8.19 -11.09
C ARG A 193 -27.77 9.66 -10.76
N VAL A 194 -27.22 10.12 -9.63
CA VAL A 194 -27.30 11.53 -9.20
C VAL A 194 -26.69 12.45 -10.26
N LEU A 195 -25.61 12.01 -10.92
CA LEU A 195 -24.97 12.76 -11.98
C LEU A 195 -25.84 12.83 -13.25
N ARG A 196 -26.42 11.72 -13.71
CA ARG A 196 -27.35 11.72 -14.85
C ARG A 196 -28.56 12.61 -14.62
N GLU A 197 -29.14 12.54 -13.44
CA GLU A 197 -30.29 13.35 -13.05
C GLU A 197 -29.92 14.83 -12.93
N GLY A 198 -28.74 15.13 -12.35
CA GLY A 198 -28.14 16.47 -12.31
C GLY A 198 -27.93 17.08 -13.71
N LEU A 199 -27.55 16.25 -14.68
CA LEU A 199 -27.33 16.64 -16.08
C LEU A 199 -28.61 16.79 -16.90
N GLY A 200 -29.79 16.45 -16.35
CA GLY A 200 -31.07 16.52 -17.07
C GLY A 200 -31.33 15.33 -17.99
N ASN A 201 -30.50 14.29 -17.93
CA ASN A 201 -30.64 13.04 -18.69
C ASN A 201 -31.36 11.96 -17.85
N GLY A 202 -32.20 12.37 -16.90
CA GLY A 202 -32.95 11.46 -16.05
C GLY A 202 -34.00 10.73 -16.87
N ALA A 203 -33.82 9.42 -17.07
CA ALA A 203 -34.89 8.56 -17.54
C ALA A 203 -35.94 8.43 -16.43
N ASP A 204 -37.22 8.53 -16.76
CA ASP A 204 -38.40 8.36 -15.88
C ASP A 204 -38.55 6.93 -15.27
N GLY A 205 -37.44 6.20 -15.14
CA GLY A 205 -37.40 4.84 -14.63
C GLY A 205 -37.22 4.77 -13.11
N PRO A 206 -37.64 3.67 -12.46
CA PRO A 206 -37.54 3.53 -11.01
C PRO A 206 -36.07 3.55 -10.53
N TRP A 207 -35.84 4.09 -9.32
CA TRP A 207 -34.52 4.24 -8.69
C TRP A 207 -33.84 2.88 -8.43
N HIS A 208 -33.10 2.37 -9.41
CA HIS A 208 -32.33 1.13 -9.27
C HIS A 208 -30.86 1.45 -8.97
N PRO A 209 -30.35 1.10 -7.78
CA PRO A 209 -28.94 1.24 -7.44
C PRO A 209 -28.08 0.34 -8.34
N ALA A 210 -26.79 0.66 -8.49
CA ALA A 210 -25.83 -0.16 -9.25
C ALA A 210 -25.53 -1.49 -8.52
N THR A 211 -26.51 -2.38 -8.45
CA THR A 211 -26.46 -3.65 -7.70
C THR A 211 -25.37 -4.58 -8.20
N VAL A 212 -25.08 -4.57 -9.51
CA VAL A 212 -23.98 -5.34 -10.12
C VAL A 212 -22.63 -4.93 -9.53
N SER A 213 -22.32 -3.64 -9.54
CA SER A 213 -21.06 -3.11 -9.00
C SER A 213 -20.96 -3.33 -7.48
N ALA A 214 -22.08 -3.16 -6.76
CA ALA A 214 -22.17 -3.43 -5.33
C ALA A 214 -21.81 -4.88 -4.98
N LEU A 215 -22.47 -5.82 -5.67
CA LEU A 215 -22.31 -7.25 -5.45
C LEU A 215 -20.91 -7.72 -5.84
N ALA A 216 -20.40 -7.26 -6.98
CA ALA A 216 -19.07 -7.60 -7.45
C ALA A 216 -17.97 -7.09 -6.48
N LEU A 217 -18.08 -5.84 -6.00
CA LEU A 217 -17.13 -5.30 -5.02
C LEU A 217 -17.22 -6.01 -3.66
N ALA A 218 -18.42 -6.41 -3.23
CA ALA A 218 -18.60 -7.19 -2.00
C ALA A 218 -17.97 -8.59 -2.13
N LEU A 219 -18.19 -9.28 -3.25
CA LEU A 219 -17.58 -10.58 -3.55
C LEU A 219 -16.05 -10.47 -3.73
N ALA A 220 -15.56 -9.34 -4.23
CA ALA A 220 -14.13 -9.08 -4.42
C ALA A 220 -13.32 -9.05 -3.11
N CYS A 221 -13.97 -9.02 -1.95
CA CYS A 221 -13.32 -9.19 -0.65
C CYS A 221 -12.56 -10.52 -0.55
N VAL A 222 -13.09 -11.59 -1.16
CA VAL A 222 -12.47 -12.92 -1.16
C VAL A 222 -11.14 -12.92 -1.93
N PRO A 223 -11.09 -12.55 -3.23
CA PRO A 223 -9.83 -12.48 -3.96
C PRO A 223 -8.90 -11.42 -3.38
N ALA A 224 -9.39 -10.32 -2.79
CA ALA A 224 -8.54 -9.31 -2.13
C ALA A 224 -7.76 -9.90 -0.94
N VAL A 225 -8.45 -10.63 -0.05
CA VAL A 225 -7.82 -11.29 1.11
C VAL A 225 -6.85 -12.36 0.64
N TRP A 226 -7.23 -13.17 -0.35
CA TRP A 226 -6.37 -14.19 -0.93
C TRP A 226 -5.09 -13.60 -1.53
N CYS A 227 -5.23 -12.55 -2.35
CA CYS A 227 -4.11 -11.83 -2.96
C CYS A 227 -3.17 -11.24 -1.90
N ALA A 228 -3.70 -10.64 -0.84
CA ALA A 228 -2.89 -10.14 0.27
C ALA A 228 -2.12 -11.26 0.99
N ARG A 229 -2.73 -12.44 1.17
CA ARG A 229 -2.04 -13.62 1.72
C ARG A 229 -0.92 -14.08 0.80
N LEU A 230 -1.20 -14.26 -0.49
CA LEU A 230 -0.21 -14.67 -1.47
C LEU A 230 0.98 -13.71 -1.52
N PHE A 231 0.72 -12.41 -1.51
CA PHE A 231 1.75 -11.38 -1.45
C PHE A 231 2.58 -11.49 -0.17
N SER A 232 1.95 -11.55 1.00
CA SER A 232 2.66 -11.63 2.29
C SER A 232 3.52 -12.89 2.44
N LEU A 233 3.01 -14.05 2.01
CA LEU A 233 3.73 -15.32 2.05
C LEU A 233 4.86 -15.34 1.01
N GLY A 234 4.59 -14.82 -0.19
CA GLY A 234 5.59 -14.72 -1.26
C GLY A 234 6.71 -13.75 -0.91
N ALA A 235 6.39 -12.59 -0.31
CA ALA A 235 7.37 -11.62 0.16
C ALA A 235 8.24 -12.21 1.27
N ARG A 236 7.66 -12.91 2.26
CA ARG A 236 8.43 -13.60 3.32
C ARG A 236 9.37 -14.67 2.77
N ARG A 237 8.89 -15.49 1.83
CA ARG A 237 9.72 -16.52 1.17
C ARG A 237 10.89 -15.88 0.41
N ARG A 238 10.62 -14.82 -0.37
CA ARG A 238 11.65 -14.11 -1.12
C ARG A 238 12.66 -13.44 -0.19
N LEU A 239 12.20 -12.85 0.91
CA LEU A 239 13.04 -12.23 1.93
C LEU A 239 14.01 -13.24 2.57
N ALA A 240 13.54 -14.47 2.85
CA ALA A 240 14.39 -15.53 3.40
C ALA A 240 15.42 -16.07 2.40
N THR A 241 15.16 -15.97 1.09
CA THR A 241 16.07 -16.47 0.04
C THR A 241 17.06 -15.42 -0.47
N SER A 242 16.72 -14.13 -0.38
CA SER A 242 17.51 -13.05 -0.96
C SER A 242 18.72 -12.72 -0.10
N ARG A 243 19.85 -12.43 -0.74
CA ARG A 243 21.12 -12.09 -0.07
C ARG A 243 21.44 -10.60 -0.17
N GLY A 244 20.43 -9.74 -0.32
CA GLY A 244 20.62 -8.30 -0.53
C GLY A 244 19.32 -7.56 -0.79
N LEU A 245 19.27 -6.27 -0.43
CA LEU A 245 18.07 -5.46 -0.55
C LEU A 245 17.66 -5.26 -2.01
N LYS A 246 18.65 -5.11 -2.91
CA LYS A 246 18.38 -4.96 -4.35
C LYS A 246 17.78 -6.22 -4.97
N GLU A 247 18.27 -7.39 -4.59
CA GLU A 247 17.77 -8.69 -5.05
C GLU A 247 16.36 -8.97 -4.51
N PHE A 248 16.10 -8.59 -3.27
CA PHE A 248 14.76 -8.65 -2.68
C PHE A 248 13.77 -7.75 -3.43
N ALA A 249 14.15 -6.49 -3.70
CA ALA A 249 13.28 -5.54 -4.39
C ALA A 249 12.97 -5.97 -5.84
N SER A 250 13.97 -6.46 -6.59
CA SER A 250 13.78 -6.95 -7.95
C SER A 250 12.90 -8.20 -8.00
N SER A 251 12.97 -9.05 -6.98
CA SER A 251 12.17 -10.27 -6.88
C SER A 251 10.73 -10.01 -6.42
N THR A 252 10.50 -8.98 -5.59
CA THR A 252 9.19 -8.69 -5.00
C THR A 252 8.31 -7.81 -5.89
N THR A 253 8.91 -6.94 -6.71
CA THR A 253 8.17 -6.12 -7.69
C THR A 253 7.28 -6.93 -8.64
N PRO A 254 7.77 -7.98 -9.34
CA PRO A 254 6.92 -8.78 -10.23
C PRO A 254 5.87 -9.58 -9.47
N LEU A 255 6.14 -9.97 -8.21
CA LEU A 255 5.15 -10.61 -7.35
C LEU A 255 4.00 -9.66 -7.04
N LEU A 256 4.30 -8.41 -6.67
CA LEU A 256 3.28 -7.38 -6.40
C LEU A 256 2.41 -7.13 -7.64
N LEU A 257 3.04 -6.93 -8.80
CA LEU A 257 2.34 -6.69 -10.06
C LEU A 257 1.50 -7.91 -10.49
N GLY A 258 2.02 -9.13 -10.32
CA GLY A 258 1.30 -10.36 -10.64
C GLY A 258 0.08 -10.57 -9.74
N VAL A 259 0.20 -10.32 -8.43
CA VAL A 259 -0.92 -10.41 -7.49
C VAL A 259 -1.97 -9.33 -7.75
N PHE A 260 -1.53 -8.10 -8.07
CA PHE A 260 -2.43 -7.02 -8.44
C PHE A 260 -3.19 -7.31 -9.75
N GLY A 261 -2.49 -7.81 -10.77
CA GLY A 261 -3.10 -8.25 -12.02
C GLY A 261 -4.10 -9.39 -11.82
N LEU A 262 -3.74 -10.39 -10.99
CA LEU A 262 -4.63 -11.49 -10.62
C LEU A 262 -5.92 -10.99 -9.96
N PHE A 263 -5.82 -10.00 -9.07
CA PHE A 263 -6.99 -9.37 -8.46
C PHE A 263 -7.88 -8.67 -9.49
N LEU A 264 -7.29 -7.90 -10.42
CA LEU A 264 -8.06 -7.22 -11.46
C LEU A 264 -8.78 -8.21 -12.39
N CYS A 265 -8.12 -9.32 -12.77
CA CYS A 265 -8.76 -10.38 -13.55
C CYS A 265 -9.93 -11.03 -12.78
N ALA A 266 -9.74 -11.32 -11.48
CA ALA A 266 -10.81 -11.88 -10.65
C ALA A 266 -11.98 -10.90 -10.49
N LEU A 267 -11.70 -9.61 -10.28
CA LEU A 267 -12.73 -8.56 -10.19
C LEU A 267 -13.48 -8.39 -11.51
N GLY A 268 -12.77 -8.39 -12.65
CA GLY A 268 -13.39 -8.35 -13.98
C GLY A 268 -14.31 -9.55 -14.24
N GLY A 269 -13.87 -10.76 -13.86
CA GLY A 269 -14.69 -11.96 -13.93
C GLY A 269 -15.93 -11.90 -13.03
N LEU A 270 -15.80 -11.37 -11.81
CA LEU A 270 -16.93 -11.17 -10.90
C LEU A 270 -17.92 -10.12 -11.43
N LEU A 271 -17.43 -9.02 -12.01
CA LEU A 271 -18.27 -8.01 -12.65
C LEU A 271 -19.05 -8.59 -13.83
N ALA A 272 -18.38 -9.37 -14.70
CA ALA A 272 -19.02 -10.05 -15.82
C ALA A 272 -20.07 -11.08 -15.35
N LEU A 273 -19.74 -11.88 -14.34
CA LEU A 273 -20.65 -12.86 -13.76
C LEU A 273 -21.88 -12.19 -13.12
N CYS A 274 -21.68 -11.14 -12.33
CA CYS A 274 -22.77 -10.39 -11.72
C CYS A 274 -23.64 -9.70 -12.78
N GLY A 275 -23.04 -9.13 -13.82
CA GLY A 275 -23.78 -8.55 -14.94
C GLY A 275 -24.64 -9.58 -15.66
N ALA A 276 -24.09 -10.76 -15.94
CA ALA A 276 -24.82 -11.87 -16.56
C ALA A 276 -25.96 -12.41 -15.68
N LEU A 277 -25.73 -12.57 -14.38
CA LEU A 277 -26.75 -13.08 -13.44
C LEU A 277 -27.88 -12.08 -13.19
N LEU A 278 -27.58 -10.79 -13.16
CA LEU A 278 -28.58 -9.76 -12.92
C LEU A 278 -29.28 -9.26 -14.19
N GLY A 279 -28.71 -9.52 -15.38
CA GLY A 279 -29.23 -9.03 -16.67
C GLY A 279 -28.96 -7.55 -16.92
N GLU A 280 -27.95 -6.98 -16.24
CA GLU A 280 -27.68 -5.53 -16.20
C GLU A 280 -26.26 -5.24 -16.72
N PRO A 281 -26.04 -4.13 -17.44
CA PRO A 281 -24.72 -3.79 -17.96
C PRO A 281 -23.74 -3.50 -16.82
N ALA A 282 -22.63 -4.24 -16.78
CA ALA A 282 -21.58 -4.03 -15.79
C ALA A 282 -20.73 -2.82 -16.16
N VAL A 283 -20.55 -1.93 -15.19
CA VAL A 283 -19.73 -0.72 -15.32
C VAL A 283 -18.29 -1.05 -14.96
N TYR A 284 -17.54 -1.60 -15.93
CA TYR A 284 -16.21 -2.16 -15.69
C TYR A 284 -15.16 -1.12 -15.29
N ALA A 285 -15.20 0.07 -15.88
CA ALA A 285 -14.17 1.09 -15.70
C ALA A 285 -14.20 1.66 -14.27
N GLY A 286 -15.34 2.18 -13.81
CA GLY A 286 -15.49 2.73 -12.47
C GLY A 286 -15.31 1.68 -11.37
N ALA A 287 -16.00 0.53 -11.46
CA ALA A 287 -15.92 -0.50 -10.43
C ALA A 287 -14.53 -1.15 -10.36
N GLY A 288 -13.88 -1.36 -11.52
CA GLY A 288 -12.51 -1.85 -11.61
C GLY A 288 -11.51 -0.89 -10.98
N ALA A 289 -11.60 0.39 -11.31
CA ALA A 289 -10.72 1.44 -10.78
C ALA A 289 -10.89 1.61 -9.26
N LEU A 290 -12.12 1.60 -8.76
CA LEU A 290 -12.39 1.66 -7.33
C LEU A 290 -11.85 0.43 -6.60
N GLY A 291 -12.08 -0.78 -7.14
CA GLY A 291 -11.54 -2.01 -6.57
C GLY A 291 -10.01 -2.00 -6.48
N ALA A 292 -9.35 -1.52 -7.55
CA ALA A 292 -7.89 -1.34 -7.58
C ALA A 292 -7.40 -0.38 -6.48
N LEU A 293 -8.04 0.78 -6.37
CA LEU A 293 -7.73 1.81 -5.38
C LEU A 293 -7.89 1.26 -3.95
N LEU A 294 -9.01 0.58 -3.66
CA LEU A 294 -9.30 0.02 -2.34
C LEU A 294 -8.31 -1.07 -1.95
N LEU A 295 -7.94 -1.98 -2.86
CA LEU A 295 -6.95 -3.01 -2.59
C LEU A 295 -5.59 -2.38 -2.24
N LEU A 296 -5.10 -1.47 -3.07
CA LEU A 296 -3.79 -0.82 -2.86
C LEU A 296 -3.77 0.01 -1.59
N ALA A 297 -4.80 0.81 -1.35
CA ALA A 297 -4.96 1.58 -0.12
C ALA A 297 -4.91 0.66 1.09
N ARG A 298 -5.65 -0.46 1.04
CA ARG A 298 -5.71 -1.39 2.17
C ARG A 298 -4.38 -2.11 2.39
N LEU A 299 -3.73 -2.56 1.31
CA LEU A 299 -2.47 -3.28 1.39
C LEU A 299 -1.36 -2.37 1.97
N LEU A 300 -1.28 -1.12 1.55
CA LEU A 300 -0.38 -0.12 2.13
C LEU A 300 -0.69 0.16 3.61
N THR A 301 -1.97 0.32 3.98
CA THR A 301 -2.34 0.52 5.39
C THR A 301 -1.99 -0.68 6.27
N ALA A 302 -2.09 -1.91 5.75
CA ALA A 302 -1.74 -3.13 6.48
C ALA A 302 -0.23 -3.24 6.74
N HIS A 303 0.60 -2.65 5.88
CA HIS A 303 2.06 -2.55 6.07
C HIS A 303 2.49 -1.26 6.80
N GLY A 304 1.55 -0.55 7.43
CA GLY A 304 1.84 0.65 8.25
C GLY A 304 1.90 1.98 7.48
N PHE A 305 1.81 1.97 6.15
CA PHE A 305 1.86 3.18 5.32
C PHE A 305 0.46 3.76 5.09
N ALA A 306 -0.16 4.33 6.13
CA ALA A 306 -1.55 4.80 6.06
C ALA A 306 -1.75 6.21 5.47
N HIS A 307 -0.70 7.05 5.46
CA HIS A 307 -0.83 8.45 5.03
C HIS A 307 -1.11 8.59 3.53
N ALA A 308 -0.29 7.96 2.68
CA ALA A 308 -0.48 8.01 1.22
C ALA A 308 -1.86 7.48 0.76
N PRO A 309 -2.35 6.32 1.27
CA PRO A 309 -3.73 5.88 1.04
C PRO A 309 -4.79 6.89 1.47
N ALA A 310 -4.64 7.51 2.64
CA ALA A 310 -5.60 8.49 3.15
C ALA A 310 -5.69 9.73 2.24
N VAL A 311 -4.55 10.20 1.72
CA VAL A 311 -4.48 11.31 0.76
C VAL A 311 -5.09 10.91 -0.57
N ALA A 312 -4.72 9.75 -1.14
CA ALA A 312 -5.23 9.29 -2.43
C ALA A 312 -6.75 9.09 -2.42
N LEU A 313 -7.29 8.44 -1.38
CA LEU A 313 -8.74 8.31 -1.19
C LEU A 313 -9.42 9.67 -0.99
N GLY A 314 -8.75 10.60 -0.32
CA GLY A 314 -9.25 11.96 -0.12
C GLY A 314 -9.35 12.74 -1.43
N VAL A 315 -8.29 12.72 -2.24
CA VAL A 315 -8.24 13.37 -3.55
C VAL A 315 -9.33 12.82 -4.47
N ALA A 316 -9.47 11.50 -4.56
CA ALA A 316 -10.52 10.87 -5.35
C ALA A 316 -11.92 11.29 -4.87
N ALA A 317 -12.17 11.23 -3.55
CA ALA A 317 -13.45 11.63 -2.96
C ALA A 317 -13.77 13.12 -3.20
N THR A 318 -12.77 14.00 -3.12
CA THR A 318 -12.95 15.43 -3.39
C THR A 318 -13.20 15.70 -4.88
N ALA A 319 -12.54 14.98 -5.78
CA ALA A 319 -12.75 15.12 -7.23
C ALA A 319 -14.17 14.69 -7.64
N GLU A 320 -14.69 13.63 -7.03
CA GLU A 320 -16.08 13.23 -7.21
C GLU A 320 -17.03 14.29 -6.62
N ALA A 321 -16.81 14.72 -5.38
CA ALA A 321 -17.66 15.73 -4.74
C ALA A 321 -17.70 17.05 -5.53
N THR A 322 -16.56 17.53 -6.06
CA THR A 322 -16.51 18.74 -6.90
C THR A 322 -17.28 18.53 -8.21
N ALA A 323 -17.28 17.33 -8.79
CA ALA A 323 -18.09 17.03 -9.97
C ALA A 323 -19.61 17.17 -9.70
N LEU A 324 -20.12 16.71 -8.54
CA LEU A 324 -21.54 16.99 -8.20
C LEU A 324 -21.77 18.48 -7.98
N VAL A 325 -20.93 19.12 -7.16
CA VAL A 325 -21.13 20.52 -6.79
C VAL A 325 -21.14 21.40 -8.03
N THR A 326 -20.23 21.17 -8.99
CA THR A 326 -20.19 21.93 -10.26
C THR A 326 -21.41 21.68 -11.14
N VAL A 327 -21.92 20.45 -11.21
CA VAL A 327 -23.15 20.14 -11.94
C VAL A 327 -24.37 20.83 -11.33
N PHE A 328 -24.53 20.78 -10.01
CA PHE A 328 -25.65 21.44 -9.34
C PHE A 328 -25.52 22.97 -9.31
N ALA A 329 -24.32 23.50 -9.10
CA ALA A 329 -24.05 24.94 -9.21
C ALA A 329 -24.32 25.46 -10.63
N GLY A 330 -24.10 24.63 -11.65
CA GLY A 330 -24.43 24.94 -13.03
C GLY A 330 -25.92 25.15 -13.33
N ARG A 331 -26.82 24.85 -12.38
CA ARG A 331 -28.26 25.15 -12.49
C ARG A 331 -28.62 26.55 -12.00
N LEU A 332 -27.71 27.25 -11.30
CA LEU A 332 -27.91 28.63 -10.90
C LEU A 332 -27.79 29.57 -12.11
N PRO A 333 -28.58 30.66 -12.16
CA PRO A 333 -28.53 31.62 -13.26
C PRO A 333 -27.12 32.20 -13.41
N GLY A 334 -26.55 32.13 -14.62
CA GLY A 334 -25.20 32.63 -14.91
C GLY A 334 -24.03 31.67 -14.60
N CYS A 335 -24.28 30.50 -13.99
CA CYS A 335 -23.24 29.57 -13.54
C CYS A 335 -23.08 28.32 -14.42
N SER A 336 -23.77 28.24 -15.57
CA SER A 336 -23.80 27.06 -16.44
C SER A 336 -22.42 26.58 -16.92
N VAL A 337 -21.45 27.50 -16.99
CA VAL A 337 -20.05 27.25 -17.37
C VAL A 337 -19.34 26.29 -16.40
N LEU A 338 -19.74 26.25 -15.12
CA LEU A 338 -19.13 25.38 -14.12
C LEU A 338 -19.33 23.89 -14.41
N ALA A 339 -20.45 23.53 -15.02
CA ALA A 339 -20.81 22.15 -15.33
C ALA A 339 -20.28 21.67 -16.70
N THR A 340 -19.74 22.57 -17.52
CA THR A 340 -19.21 22.27 -18.87
C THR A 340 -18.17 21.15 -18.92
N PRO A 341 -17.13 21.10 -18.04
CA PRO A 341 -16.15 20.03 -18.10
C PRO A 341 -16.76 18.66 -17.80
N VAL A 342 -17.66 18.59 -16.81
CA VAL A 342 -18.35 17.35 -16.44
C VAL A 342 -19.31 16.91 -17.54
N ARG A 343 -20.04 17.86 -18.16
CA ARG A 343 -20.90 17.60 -19.33
C ARG A 343 -20.11 17.08 -20.53
N ALA A 344 -18.99 17.72 -20.85
CA ALA A 344 -18.15 17.33 -21.99
C ALA A 344 -17.59 15.91 -21.79
N LEU A 345 -17.10 15.62 -20.58
CA LEU A 345 -16.59 14.30 -20.23
C LEU A 345 -17.69 13.22 -20.28
N ALA A 346 -18.84 13.51 -19.66
CA ALA A 346 -19.99 12.60 -19.65
C ALA A 346 -20.57 12.36 -21.06
N GLY A 347 -20.58 13.40 -21.91
CA GLY A 347 -21.07 13.31 -23.28
C GLY A 347 -20.17 12.52 -24.21
N SER A 348 -18.88 12.41 -23.92
CA SER A 348 -17.92 11.69 -24.78
C SER A 348 -17.54 10.30 -24.27
N TRP A 349 -17.53 10.08 -22.96
CA TRP A 349 -17.08 8.80 -22.34
C TRP A 349 -18.13 8.17 -21.42
N GLY A 350 -19.32 8.77 -21.31
CA GLY A 350 -20.36 8.36 -20.37
C GLY A 350 -20.14 8.90 -18.95
N THR A 351 -21.18 8.82 -18.11
CA THR A 351 -21.16 9.37 -16.75
C THR A 351 -20.23 8.63 -15.78
N ASP A 352 -19.85 7.39 -16.09
CA ASP A 352 -18.88 6.61 -15.33
C ASP A 352 -17.42 7.07 -15.54
N ALA A 353 -17.15 7.90 -16.55
CA ALA A 353 -15.79 8.36 -16.83
C ALA A 353 -15.20 9.19 -15.67
N VAL A 354 -16.04 9.94 -14.94
CA VAL A 354 -15.62 10.76 -13.79
C VAL A 354 -15.03 9.88 -12.67
N PRO A 355 -15.78 8.93 -12.08
CA PRO A 355 -15.24 8.06 -11.03
C PRO A 355 -14.13 7.15 -11.55
N ALA A 356 -14.21 6.67 -12.80
CA ALA A 356 -13.16 5.85 -13.39
C ALA A 356 -11.82 6.59 -13.45
N LEU A 357 -11.78 7.83 -13.94
CA LEU A 357 -10.54 8.61 -14.02
C LEU A 357 -10.01 9.03 -12.64
N ALA A 358 -10.91 9.47 -11.75
CA ALA A 358 -10.54 9.84 -10.37
C ALA A 358 -9.93 8.65 -9.61
N CYS A 359 -10.60 7.49 -9.66
CA CYS A 359 -10.12 6.29 -8.99
C CYS A 359 -8.88 5.68 -9.67
N ALA A 360 -8.81 5.67 -11.00
CA ALA A 360 -7.68 5.07 -11.73
C ALA A 360 -6.39 5.88 -11.55
N SER A 361 -6.47 7.21 -11.60
CA SER A 361 -5.30 8.08 -11.35
C SER A 361 -4.78 7.93 -9.91
N ALA A 362 -5.68 7.89 -8.92
CA ALA A 362 -5.32 7.62 -7.53
C ALA A 362 -4.73 6.21 -7.35
N ALA A 363 -5.30 5.20 -8.00
CA ALA A 363 -4.80 3.82 -7.95
C ALA A 363 -3.40 3.72 -8.57
N LEU A 364 -3.16 4.37 -9.71
CA LEU A 364 -1.85 4.40 -10.37
C LEU A 364 -0.79 5.05 -9.46
N ALA A 365 -1.12 6.18 -8.83
CA ALA A 365 -0.23 6.84 -7.87
C ALA A 365 0.10 5.92 -6.68
N LEU A 366 -0.90 5.21 -6.13
CA LEU A 366 -0.68 4.25 -5.06
C LEU A 366 0.10 3.02 -5.54
N LEU A 367 -0.05 2.56 -6.78
CA LEU A 367 0.72 1.44 -7.33
C LEU A 367 2.21 1.80 -7.45
N ILE A 368 2.52 2.98 -7.97
CA ILE A 368 3.89 3.51 -8.03
C ILE A 368 4.45 3.66 -6.61
N HIS A 369 3.65 4.13 -5.66
CA HIS A 369 4.07 4.22 -4.27
C HIS A 369 4.29 2.83 -3.62
N ALA A 370 3.42 1.87 -3.88
CA ALA A 370 3.46 0.51 -3.36
C ALA A 370 4.69 -0.25 -3.86
N THR A 371 5.01 -0.14 -5.15
CA THR A 371 6.23 -0.74 -5.73
C THR A 371 7.53 -0.18 -5.14
N ARG A 372 7.52 1.03 -4.58
CA ARG A 372 8.68 1.65 -3.92
C ARG A 372 8.77 1.39 -2.42
N THR A 373 7.64 1.18 -1.76
CA THR A 373 7.55 1.04 -0.30
C THR A 373 7.52 -0.42 0.13
N LEU A 374 6.69 -1.24 -0.50
CA LEU A 374 6.51 -2.66 -0.14
C LEU A 374 7.63 -3.56 -0.65
N THR A 375 8.53 -3.05 -1.48
CA THR A 375 9.73 -3.75 -1.93
C THR A 375 10.91 -3.56 -0.97
N ARG A 376 10.72 -2.77 0.09
CA ARG A 376 11.71 -2.58 1.15
C ARG A 376 11.56 -3.67 2.20
N ALA A 377 12.67 -4.18 2.73
CA ALA A 377 12.65 -5.19 3.80
C ALA A 377 11.98 -4.65 5.08
N SER A 378 12.19 -3.37 5.37
CA SER A 378 11.56 -2.58 6.44
C SER A 378 10.03 -2.57 6.41
N ALA A 379 9.41 -2.72 5.24
CA ALA A 379 7.95 -2.83 5.13
C ALA A 379 7.40 -4.14 5.72
N HIS A 380 8.26 -5.14 5.93
CA HIS A 380 7.88 -6.46 6.45
C HIS A 380 8.42 -6.73 7.86
N ALA A 381 9.07 -5.74 8.48
CA ALA A 381 9.45 -5.82 9.89
C ALA A 381 8.18 -5.88 10.76
N LEU A 382 8.18 -6.73 11.80
CA LEU A 382 7.12 -6.64 12.81
C LEU A 382 7.19 -5.26 13.49
N PRO A 383 6.04 -4.62 13.77
CA PRO A 383 6.03 -3.38 14.51
C PRO A 383 6.72 -3.56 15.87
N PRO A 384 7.60 -2.63 16.28
CA PRO A 384 8.22 -2.66 17.59
C PRO A 384 7.14 -2.64 18.68
N GLY A 385 7.00 -3.74 19.44
CA GLY A 385 6.02 -3.86 20.53
C GLY A 385 4.78 -4.70 20.23
N SER A 386 4.83 -5.64 19.28
CA SER A 386 3.89 -6.76 19.34
C SER A 386 4.34 -7.74 20.44
N PRO A 387 3.45 -8.10 21.39
CA PRO A 387 3.80 -8.92 22.54
C PRO A 387 4.20 -10.35 22.18
#